data_AF-A0A1G9CPB2-F1
#
_entry.id   AF-A0A1G9CPB2-F1
#
_cell.length_a   1.000
_cell.length_b   1.000
_cell.length_c   1.000
_cell.angle_alpha   90.00
_cell.angle_beta   90.00
_cell.angle_gamma   90.00
#
_symmetry.space_group_name_H-M   'P 1'
#
loop_
_entity.id
_entity.type
_entity.pdbx_description
1 polymer ?
#
loop_
_entity_poly.entity_id
_entity_poly.type
_entity_poly.pdbx_seq_one_letter_code
_entity_poly.pdbx_strand_id
1 'polypeptide(L)'
;MTDYKKEYESIFSGLSDDDQLAFNSLNQEFDKHFVIKDAKYEKLYIMAVSMVDSGKNYVEYYNAKTKDVARVASKDLPKHRNKYWSDAAILGVYFAVLFSVTIFILGEIVISFVLPLVIILILLMVPFMNTGIKHQTSRRGNNQMLSGLIFIILFVSANLLILFMNSEFLSALKITALDASFAESLLYVLFIIVTAASVYFIFSSESWASKLIFIVLLIYSAGRLLYPFDILNGLSEFIVQYFMFIGLILIIIGQYIRSKQANKES
;
A
#
# COMPACT_ATOMS: atom_id res chain seq x y z
N MET A 1 -20.03 20.02 2.99
CA MET A 1 -18.57 19.96 2.76
C MET A 1 -18.28 20.92 1.62
N THR A 2 -17.45 21.94 1.85
CA THR A 2 -17.18 23.02 0.88
C THR A 2 -16.29 22.51 -0.25
N ASP A 3 -16.63 22.82 -1.49
CA ASP A 3 -15.82 22.45 -2.67
C ASP A 3 -14.69 23.46 -2.87
N TYR A 4 -13.61 23.32 -2.08
CA TYR A 4 -12.46 24.23 -2.12
C TYR A 4 -11.76 24.28 -3.49
N LYS A 5 -11.98 23.30 -4.36
CA LYS A 5 -11.45 23.34 -5.73
C LYS A 5 -12.11 24.45 -6.54
N LYS A 6 -13.43 24.58 -6.45
CA LYS A 6 -14.18 25.63 -7.15
C LYS A 6 -13.90 27.01 -6.57
N GLU A 7 -13.83 27.11 -5.24
CA GLU A 7 -13.50 28.36 -4.56
C GLU A 7 -12.10 28.85 -4.95
N TYR A 8 -11.12 27.94 -5.00
CA TYR A 8 -9.78 28.25 -5.49
C TYR A 8 -9.77 28.68 -6.96
N GLU A 9 -10.46 27.95 -7.84
CA GLU A 9 -10.55 28.29 -9.27
C GLU A 9 -11.17 29.68 -9.50
N SER A 10 -12.18 30.05 -8.69
CA SER A 10 -12.80 31.37 -8.72
C SER A 10 -11.79 32.49 -8.41
N ILE A 11 -11.05 32.36 -7.31
CA ILE A 11 -10.04 33.36 -6.93
C ILE A 11 -8.88 33.37 -7.92
N PHE A 12 -8.40 32.19 -8.31
CA PHE A 12 -7.28 32.03 -9.23
C PHE A 12 -7.51 32.77 -10.56
N SER A 13 -8.73 32.73 -11.09
CA SER A 13 -9.10 33.43 -12.32
C SER A 13 -9.05 34.95 -12.23
N GLY A 14 -9.13 35.51 -11.01
CA GLY A 14 -9.02 36.94 -10.75
C GLY A 14 -7.60 37.43 -10.43
N LEU A 15 -6.62 36.52 -10.34
CA LEU A 15 -5.22 36.87 -10.10
C LEU A 15 -4.54 37.40 -11.38
N SER A 16 -3.48 38.19 -11.20
CA SER A 16 -2.60 38.60 -12.31
C SER A 16 -1.93 37.39 -12.97
N ASP A 17 -1.50 37.52 -14.22
CA ASP A 17 -0.84 36.42 -14.96
C ASP A 17 0.41 35.90 -14.23
N ASP A 18 1.21 36.79 -13.63
CA ASP A 18 2.40 36.43 -12.88
C ASP A 18 2.07 35.66 -11.59
N ASP A 19 1.02 36.09 -10.88
CA ASP A 19 0.55 35.39 -9.67
C ASP A 19 -0.07 34.04 -10.03
N GLN A 20 -0.79 33.94 -11.15
CA GLN A 20 -1.31 32.68 -11.66
C GLN A 20 -0.18 31.70 -11.98
N LEU A 21 0.91 32.16 -12.59
CA LEU A 21 2.10 31.33 -12.84
C LEU A 21 2.74 30.86 -11.53
N ALA A 22 2.87 31.74 -10.54
CA ALA A 22 3.42 31.39 -9.24
C ALA A 22 2.56 30.36 -8.50
N PHE A 23 1.23 30.53 -8.50
CA PHE A 23 0.29 29.58 -7.91
C PHE A 23 0.19 28.25 -8.67
N ASN A 24 0.35 28.26 -9.99
CA ASN A 24 0.48 27.04 -10.78
C ASN A 24 1.74 26.25 -10.40
N SER A 25 2.86 26.94 -10.22
CA SER A 25 4.11 26.34 -9.72
C SER A 25 3.94 25.82 -8.29
N LEU A 26 3.26 26.57 -7.42
CA LEU A 26 2.96 26.18 -6.04
C LEU A 26 2.11 24.90 -5.98
N ASN A 27 1.07 24.81 -6.81
CA ASN A 27 0.24 23.62 -6.94
C ASN A 27 1.06 22.38 -7.35
N GLN A 28 2.01 22.53 -8.27
CA GLN A 28 2.92 21.44 -8.66
C GLN A 28 3.88 21.03 -7.54
N GLU A 29 4.38 21.98 -6.75
CA GLU A 29 5.23 21.67 -5.59
C GLU A 29 4.43 20.97 -4.47
N PHE A 30 3.16 21.33 -4.26
CA PHE A 30 2.28 20.59 -3.34
C PHE A 30 2.08 19.13 -3.75
N ASP A 31 2.00 18.84 -5.06
CA ASP A 31 1.91 17.47 -5.56
C ASP A 31 3.17 16.64 -5.21
N LYS A 32 4.36 17.26 -5.23
CA LYS A 32 5.62 16.61 -4.82
C LYS A 32 5.66 16.28 -3.32
N HIS A 33 4.88 16.97 -2.50
CA HIS A 33 4.75 16.73 -1.07
C HIS A 33 3.62 15.77 -0.69
N PHE A 34 2.98 15.14 -1.69
CA PHE A 34 1.94 14.13 -1.52
C PHE A 34 0.75 14.63 -0.67
N VAL A 35 0.37 15.91 -0.75
CA VAL A 35 -0.78 16.43 0.01
C VAL A 35 -2.09 15.89 -0.56
N ILE A 36 -3.06 15.54 0.30
CA ILE A 36 -4.39 15.10 -0.16
C ILE A 36 -5.05 16.22 -0.98
N LYS A 37 -5.71 15.86 -2.08
CA LYS A 37 -6.35 16.80 -3.01
C LYS A 37 -7.20 17.88 -2.31
N ASP A 38 -8.06 17.49 -1.37
CA ASP A 38 -8.96 18.42 -0.68
C ASP A 38 -8.18 19.41 0.18
N ALA A 39 -7.25 18.92 1.00
CA ALA A 39 -6.38 19.76 1.84
C ALA A 39 -5.42 20.64 1.00
N LYS A 40 -5.01 20.16 -0.18
CA LYS A 40 -4.22 20.95 -1.13
C LYS A 40 -5.04 22.14 -1.63
N TYR A 41 -6.26 21.91 -2.13
CA TYR A 41 -7.09 22.99 -2.65
C TYR A 41 -7.57 23.94 -1.56
N GLU A 42 -7.89 23.44 -0.37
CA GLU A 42 -8.17 24.26 0.80
C GLU A 42 -6.98 25.16 1.15
N LYS A 43 -5.76 24.61 1.19
CA LYS A 43 -4.57 25.40 1.48
C LYS A 43 -4.27 26.43 0.39
N LEU A 44 -4.36 26.03 -0.89
CA LEU A 44 -4.17 26.94 -2.03
C LEU A 44 -5.19 28.08 -2.02
N TYR A 45 -6.44 27.79 -1.70
CA TYR A 45 -7.50 28.79 -1.51
C TYR A 45 -7.15 29.77 -0.39
N ILE A 46 -6.87 29.27 0.83
CA ILE A 46 -6.53 30.12 1.99
C ILE A 46 -5.33 31.01 1.67
N MET A 47 -4.32 30.45 1.00
CA MET A 47 -3.13 31.18 0.58
C MET A 47 -3.47 32.29 -0.41
N ALA A 48 -4.25 31.99 -1.46
CA ALA A 48 -4.67 32.97 -2.46
C ALA A 48 -5.52 34.10 -1.85
N VAL A 49 -6.50 33.76 -0.99
CA VAL A 49 -7.32 34.74 -0.26
C VAL A 49 -6.44 35.66 0.60
N SER A 50 -5.56 35.08 1.42
CA SER A 50 -4.72 35.85 2.34
C SER A 50 -3.78 36.81 1.60
N MET A 51 -3.32 36.42 0.41
CA MET A 51 -2.52 37.28 -0.47
C MET A 51 -3.37 38.41 -1.04
N VAL A 52 -4.53 38.10 -1.62
CA VAL A 52 -5.46 39.10 -2.19
C VAL A 52 -5.91 40.11 -1.15
N ASP A 53 -6.29 39.66 0.05
CA ASP A 53 -6.72 40.51 1.17
C ASP A 53 -5.62 41.47 1.64
N SER A 54 -4.35 41.09 1.44
CA SER A 54 -3.21 41.95 1.78
C SER A 54 -2.89 43.02 0.73
N GLY A 55 -3.49 42.92 -0.46
CA GLY A 55 -3.23 43.81 -1.60
C GLY A 55 -1.83 43.69 -2.21
N LYS A 56 -1.08 42.61 -1.89
CA LYS A 56 0.28 42.37 -2.38
C LYS A 56 0.31 41.29 -3.46
N ASN A 57 1.30 41.35 -4.34
CA ASN A 57 1.59 40.25 -5.28
C ASN A 57 2.29 39.07 -4.58
N TYR A 58 2.39 37.94 -5.27
CA TYR A 58 2.93 36.69 -4.72
C TYR A 58 4.35 36.84 -4.15
N VAL A 59 5.22 37.56 -4.87
CA VAL A 59 6.62 37.75 -4.49
C VAL A 59 6.73 38.59 -3.23
N GLU A 60 5.98 39.69 -3.15
CA GLU A 60 5.97 40.60 -2.00
C GLU A 60 5.33 39.98 -0.76
N TYR A 61 4.28 39.18 -0.95
CA TYR A 61 3.55 38.58 0.17
C TYR A 61 4.33 37.43 0.81
N TYR A 62 4.81 36.48 -0.01
CA TYR A 62 5.47 35.28 0.51
C TYR A 62 6.98 35.44 0.70
N ASN A 63 7.62 36.39 -0.02
CA ASN A 63 9.04 36.72 0.07
C ASN A 63 9.97 35.49 0.13
N ALA A 64 9.63 34.45 -0.63
CA ALA A 64 10.34 33.18 -0.65
C ALA A 64 10.13 32.47 -1.98
N LYS A 65 11.04 31.56 -2.31
CA LYS A 65 10.89 30.70 -3.49
C LYS A 65 9.67 29.80 -3.30
N THR A 66 8.90 29.59 -4.38
CA THR A 66 7.70 28.75 -4.39
C THR A 66 7.91 27.37 -3.76
N LYS A 67 9.08 26.77 -3.97
CA LYS A 67 9.47 25.50 -3.35
C LYS A 67 9.51 25.55 -1.81
N ASP A 68 10.06 26.63 -1.24
CA ASP A 68 10.13 26.80 0.20
C ASP A 68 8.76 27.09 0.80
N VAL A 69 7.96 27.91 0.10
CA VAL A 69 6.57 28.19 0.46
C VAL A 69 5.76 26.88 0.50
N ALA A 70 5.84 26.05 -0.54
CA ALA A 70 5.18 24.75 -0.59
C ALA A 70 5.66 23.81 0.52
N ARG A 71 6.97 23.77 0.78
CA ARG A 71 7.55 22.92 1.84
C ARG A 71 7.03 23.29 3.22
N VAL A 72 6.95 24.58 3.54
CA VAL A 72 6.43 25.06 4.83
C VAL A 72 4.92 24.83 4.90
N ALA A 73 4.19 25.21 3.87
CA ALA A 73 2.73 25.10 3.85
C ALA A 73 2.23 23.65 3.85
N SER A 74 3.01 22.69 3.34
CA SER A 74 2.68 21.26 3.30
C SER A 74 3.11 20.47 4.54
N LYS A 75 3.83 21.08 5.49
CA LYS A 75 4.37 20.39 6.67
C LYS A 75 3.26 19.77 7.51
N ASP A 76 2.19 20.54 7.73
CA ASP A 76 1.10 20.20 8.65
C ASP A 76 -0.18 19.75 7.93
N LEU A 77 -0.14 19.63 6.60
CA LEU A 77 -1.28 19.16 5.83
C LEU A 77 -1.38 17.63 5.86
N PRO A 78 -2.61 17.09 5.86
CA PRO A 78 -2.80 15.66 5.70
C PRO A 78 -2.25 15.25 4.34
N LYS A 79 -1.19 14.46 4.38
CA LYS A 79 -0.59 13.86 3.20
C LYS A 79 -1.40 12.63 2.83
N HIS A 80 -1.43 12.27 1.55
CA HIS A 80 -1.69 10.91 1.13
C HIS A 80 -0.73 10.03 1.92
N ARG A 81 -1.17 9.55 3.09
CA ARG A 81 -0.53 8.45 3.82
C ARG A 81 -0.41 7.39 2.76
N ASN A 82 0.83 7.09 2.36
CA ASN A 82 1.13 6.34 1.15
C ASN A 82 0.35 5.02 1.21
N LYS A 83 -0.85 4.99 0.61
CA LYS A 83 -1.70 3.80 0.58
C LYS A 83 -1.02 2.70 -0.23
N TYR A 84 0.15 2.99 -0.81
CA TYR A 84 1.03 2.04 -1.46
C TYR A 84 1.08 0.69 -0.74
N TRP A 85 1.36 0.64 0.55
CA TRP A 85 1.46 -0.64 1.28
C TRP A 85 0.09 -1.32 1.48
N SER A 86 -0.97 -0.53 1.67
CA SER A 86 -2.33 -1.05 1.73
C SER A 86 -2.80 -1.58 0.37
N ASP A 87 -2.47 -0.88 -0.72
CA ASP A 87 -2.77 -1.23 -2.10
C ASP A 87 -1.98 -2.47 -2.55
N ALA A 88 -0.69 -2.53 -2.20
CA ALA A 88 0.15 -3.70 -2.38
C ALA A 88 -0.42 -4.90 -1.65
N ALA A 89 -0.89 -4.71 -0.40
CA ALA A 89 -1.49 -5.80 0.37
C ALA A 89 -2.82 -6.28 -0.23
N ILE A 90 -3.65 -5.38 -0.77
CA ILE A 90 -4.90 -5.76 -1.48
C ILE A 90 -4.57 -6.62 -2.71
N LEU A 91 -3.61 -6.19 -3.53
CA LEU A 91 -3.13 -6.97 -4.67
C LEU A 91 -2.53 -8.31 -4.22
N GLY A 92 -1.78 -8.31 -3.11
CA GLY A 92 -1.24 -9.52 -2.48
C GLY A 92 -2.34 -10.51 -2.08
N VAL A 93 -3.44 -10.04 -1.49
CA VAL A 93 -4.60 -10.89 -1.16
C VAL A 93 -5.23 -11.47 -2.43
N TYR A 94 -5.40 -10.67 -3.49
CA TYR A 94 -5.90 -11.17 -4.78
C TYR A 94 -5.04 -12.31 -5.33
N PHE A 95 -3.73 -12.12 -5.40
CA PHE A 95 -2.81 -13.13 -5.94
C PHE A 95 -2.67 -14.35 -5.01
N ALA A 96 -2.81 -14.17 -3.70
CA ALA A 96 -2.86 -15.27 -2.74
C ALA A 96 -4.11 -16.16 -2.94
N VAL A 97 -5.27 -15.55 -3.24
CA VAL A 97 -6.49 -16.29 -3.61
C VAL A 97 -6.30 -17.02 -4.93
N LEU A 98 -5.74 -16.37 -5.95
CA LEU A 98 -5.46 -17.00 -7.24
C LEU A 98 -4.51 -18.21 -7.09
N PHE A 99 -3.45 -18.05 -6.30
CA PHE A 99 -2.51 -19.12 -6.00
C PHE A 99 -3.22 -20.28 -5.27
N SER A 100 -4.08 -19.97 -4.31
CA SER A 100 -4.87 -20.96 -3.58
C SER A 100 -5.78 -21.79 -4.51
N VAL A 101 -6.45 -21.12 -5.45
CA VAL A 101 -7.27 -21.80 -6.48
C VAL A 101 -6.40 -22.70 -7.36
N THR A 102 -5.19 -22.26 -7.71
CA THR A 102 -4.25 -23.03 -8.53
C THR A 102 -3.82 -24.32 -7.81
N ILE A 103 -3.55 -24.25 -6.50
CA ILE A 103 -3.26 -25.45 -5.69
C ILE A 103 -4.43 -26.43 -5.73
N PHE A 104 -5.67 -25.97 -5.58
CA PHE A 104 -6.84 -26.86 -5.61
C PHE A 104 -7.05 -27.53 -6.97
N ILE A 105 -6.84 -26.80 -8.07
CA ILE A 105 -7.01 -27.35 -9.42
C ILE A 105 -5.93 -28.39 -9.73
N LEU A 106 -4.70 -28.15 -9.28
CA LEU A 106 -3.56 -28.99 -9.63
C LEU A 106 -3.28 -30.10 -8.61
N GLY A 107 -3.78 -30.00 -7.37
CA GLY A 107 -3.52 -30.98 -6.31
C GLY A 107 -2.09 -30.98 -5.77
N GLU A 108 -1.25 -30.05 -6.24
CA GLU A 108 0.16 -29.94 -5.86
C GLU A 108 0.42 -28.63 -5.12
N ILE A 109 1.09 -28.71 -3.97
CA ILE A 109 1.62 -27.53 -3.27
C ILE A 109 3.04 -27.30 -3.75
N VAL A 110 3.30 -26.13 -4.35
CA VAL A 110 4.59 -25.84 -4.98
C VAL A 110 5.25 -24.61 -4.38
N ILE A 111 6.52 -24.75 -4.06
CA ILE A 111 7.41 -23.64 -3.73
C ILE A 111 8.30 -23.35 -4.94
N SER A 112 8.25 -22.11 -5.41
CA SER A 112 8.96 -21.66 -6.60
C SER A 112 9.44 -20.22 -6.43
N PHE A 113 10.52 -19.89 -7.14
CA PHE A 113 10.97 -18.50 -7.31
C PHE A 113 9.95 -17.61 -8.05
N VAL A 114 8.89 -18.19 -8.63
CA VAL A 114 7.74 -17.46 -9.15
C VAL A 114 7.04 -16.65 -8.06
N LEU A 115 6.91 -17.18 -6.83
CA LEU A 115 6.23 -16.48 -5.73
C LEU A 115 6.90 -15.15 -5.36
N PRO A 116 8.23 -15.08 -5.09
CA PRO A 116 8.90 -13.80 -4.84
C PRO A 116 8.90 -12.88 -6.07
N LEU A 117 8.96 -13.43 -7.30
CA LEU A 117 8.84 -12.62 -8.52
C LEU A 117 7.46 -11.94 -8.61
N VAL A 118 6.39 -12.65 -8.29
CA VAL A 118 5.02 -12.10 -8.22
C VAL A 118 4.93 -11.00 -7.17
N ILE A 119 5.57 -11.14 -6.01
CA ILE A 119 5.62 -10.08 -4.99
C ILE A 119 6.30 -8.81 -5.55
N ILE A 120 7.41 -8.96 -6.27
CA ILE A 120 8.08 -7.82 -6.93
C ILE A 120 7.14 -7.16 -7.94
N LEU A 121 6.45 -7.95 -8.77
CA LEU A 121 5.48 -7.44 -9.73
C LEU A 121 4.34 -6.68 -9.05
N ILE A 122 3.80 -7.19 -7.94
CA ILE A 122 2.78 -6.50 -7.14
C ILE A 122 3.29 -5.13 -6.68
N LEU A 123 4.50 -5.06 -6.11
CA LEU A 123 5.09 -3.81 -5.65
C LEU A 123 5.28 -2.80 -6.81
N LEU A 124 5.65 -3.29 -8.00
CA LEU A 124 5.76 -2.46 -9.20
C LEU A 124 4.41 -2.02 -9.75
N MET A 125 3.34 -2.82 -9.60
CA MET A 125 1.99 -2.47 -10.09
C MET A 125 1.40 -1.27 -9.36
N VAL A 126 1.63 -1.13 -8.06
CA VAL A 126 1.01 -0.10 -7.22
C VAL A 126 1.19 1.34 -7.74
N PRO A 127 2.39 1.82 -8.11
CA PRO A 127 2.55 3.17 -8.64
C PRO A 127 1.79 3.35 -9.95
N PHE A 128 1.81 2.36 -10.84
CA PHE A 128 1.10 2.43 -12.13
C PHE A 128 -0.42 2.36 -11.97
N MET A 129 -0.93 1.58 -11.03
CA MET A 129 -2.35 1.55 -10.66
C MET A 129 -2.81 2.91 -10.13
N ASN A 130 -2.03 3.49 -9.21
CA ASN A 130 -2.39 4.76 -8.59
C ASN A 130 -2.35 5.92 -9.61
N THR A 131 -1.40 5.89 -10.54
CA THR A 131 -1.25 6.94 -11.57
C THR A 131 -2.21 6.76 -12.76
N GLY A 132 -2.48 5.51 -13.17
CA GLY A 132 -3.28 5.19 -14.36
C GLY A 132 -4.78 4.99 -14.11
N ILE A 133 -5.19 4.42 -12.97
CA ILE A 133 -6.58 4.02 -12.70
C ILE A 133 -7.26 4.96 -11.69
N LYS A 134 -6.61 5.29 -10.57
CA LYS A 134 -7.22 6.13 -9.52
C LYS A 134 -7.24 7.63 -9.86
N HIS A 135 -6.40 8.10 -10.77
CA HIS A 135 -6.28 9.51 -11.17
C HIS A 135 -6.97 9.87 -12.50
N GLN A 136 -7.94 9.06 -12.98
CA GLN A 136 -8.78 9.40 -14.15
C GLN A 136 -9.56 10.73 -14.01
N THR A 137 -9.58 11.35 -12.83
CA THR A 137 -10.27 12.63 -12.58
C THR A 137 -9.49 13.88 -13.00
N SER A 138 -8.27 13.76 -13.54
CA SER A 138 -7.56 14.89 -14.16
C SER A 138 -7.40 14.64 -15.67
N ARG A 139 -8.01 15.51 -16.50
CA ARG A 139 -7.89 15.53 -17.97
C ARG A 139 -6.47 15.92 -18.42
N ARG A 140 -5.43 15.14 -18.07
CA ARG A 140 -4.07 15.31 -18.61
C ARG A 140 -3.61 14.02 -19.27
N GLY A 141 -3.47 14.12 -20.60
CA GLY A 141 -3.28 13.03 -21.54
C GLY A 141 -1.93 12.30 -21.51
N ASN A 142 -1.92 11.23 -22.30
CA ASN A 142 -0.84 10.30 -22.65
C ASN A 142 -0.15 9.52 -21.51
N ASN A 143 0.37 10.18 -20.47
CA ASN A 143 1.13 9.49 -19.41
C ASN A 143 0.25 8.61 -18.51
N GLN A 144 -1.04 8.96 -18.37
CA GLN A 144 -2.04 8.15 -17.67
C GLN A 144 -2.37 6.85 -18.44
N MET A 145 -2.47 6.94 -19.77
CA MET A 145 -2.75 5.80 -20.64
C MET A 145 -1.57 4.80 -20.64
N LEU A 146 -0.33 5.32 -20.71
CA LEU A 146 0.87 4.49 -20.61
C LEU A 146 0.98 3.79 -19.25
N SER A 147 0.70 4.50 -18.16
CA SER A 147 0.70 3.92 -16.80
C SER A 147 -0.35 2.82 -16.66
N GLY A 148 -1.57 3.04 -17.17
CA GLY A 148 -2.62 2.02 -17.19
C GLY A 148 -2.23 0.78 -18.01
N LEU A 149 -1.61 0.98 -19.17
CA LEU A 149 -1.14 -0.11 -20.03
C LEU A 149 -0.02 -0.93 -19.37
N ILE A 150 0.97 -0.27 -18.76
CA ILE A 150 2.03 -0.94 -17.99
C ILE A 150 1.43 -1.73 -16.82
N PHE A 151 0.46 -1.16 -16.09
CA PHE A 151 -0.25 -1.89 -15.03
C PHE A 151 -0.91 -3.15 -15.57
N ILE A 152 -1.63 -3.08 -16.69
CA ILE A 152 -2.28 -4.25 -17.30
C ILE A 152 -1.25 -5.32 -17.69
N ILE A 153 -0.14 -4.94 -18.31
CA ILE A 153 0.93 -5.87 -18.68
C ILE A 153 1.48 -6.58 -17.44
N LEU A 154 1.81 -5.82 -16.39
CA LEU A 154 2.31 -6.38 -15.14
C LEU A 154 1.28 -7.33 -14.52
N PHE A 155 0.01 -6.90 -14.48
CA PHE A 155 -1.09 -7.67 -13.90
C PHE A 155 -1.28 -9.00 -14.64
N VAL A 156 -1.41 -8.97 -15.97
CA VAL A 156 -1.55 -10.19 -16.80
C VAL A 156 -0.34 -11.09 -16.62
N SER A 157 0.87 -10.54 -16.64
CA SER A 157 2.11 -11.32 -16.46
C SER A 157 2.14 -12.05 -15.11
N ALA A 158 1.78 -11.37 -14.02
CA ALA A 158 1.72 -12.00 -12.70
C ALA A 158 0.64 -13.09 -12.61
N ASN A 159 -0.54 -12.88 -13.23
CA ASN A 159 -1.59 -13.90 -13.27
C ASN A 159 -1.11 -15.15 -14.04
N LEU A 160 -0.48 -14.96 -15.22
CA LEU A 160 0.07 -16.06 -16.00
C LEU A 160 1.17 -16.80 -15.24
N LEU A 161 2.06 -16.09 -14.56
CA LEU A 161 3.09 -16.70 -13.74
C LEU A 161 2.52 -17.62 -12.66
N ILE A 162 1.48 -17.20 -11.94
CA ILE A 162 0.83 -18.06 -10.94
C ILE A 162 0.14 -19.26 -11.59
N LEU A 163 -0.66 -19.04 -12.64
CA LEU A 163 -1.42 -20.10 -13.29
C LEU A 163 -0.51 -21.18 -13.91
N PHE A 164 0.63 -20.78 -14.46
CA PHE A 164 1.59 -21.68 -15.11
C PHE A 164 2.74 -22.08 -14.19
N MET A 165 2.66 -21.82 -12.88
CA MET A 165 3.77 -22.06 -11.95
C MET A 165 4.21 -23.53 -11.90
N ASN A 166 3.30 -24.47 -12.16
CA ASN A 166 3.58 -25.91 -12.22
C ASN A 166 3.81 -26.43 -13.65
N SER A 167 3.84 -25.56 -14.66
CA SER A 167 4.08 -25.97 -16.04
C SER A 167 5.55 -26.38 -16.26
N GLU A 168 5.79 -27.22 -17.26
CA GLU A 168 7.14 -27.59 -17.67
C GLU A 168 7.99 -26.37 -18.06
N PHE A 169 7.36 -25.33 -18.60
CA PHE A 169 8.02 -24.09 -19.00
C PHE A 169 8.68 -23.34 -17.82
N LEU A 170 8.05 -23.38 -16.63
CA LEU A 170 8.57 -22.74 -15.42
C LEU A 170 9.28 -23.71 -14.47
N SER A 171 9.52 -24.96 -14.90
CA SER A 171 10.16 -25.99 -14.09
C SER A 171 11.52 -25.58 -13.52
N ALA A 172 12.31 -24.80 -14.27
CA ALA A 172 13.60 -24.27 -13.81
C ALA A 172 13.49 -23.32 -12.60
N LEU A 173 12.32 -22.72 -12.37
CA LEU A 173 12.04 -21.86 -11.21
C LEU A 173 11.42 -22.64 -10.04
N LYS A 174 11.07 -23.92 -10.22
CA LYS A 174 10.49 -24.78 -9.19
C LYS A 174 11.59 -25.18 -8.22
N ILE A 175 11.38 -24.94 -6.93
CA ILE A 175 12.30 -25.37 -5.86
C ILE A 175 11.90 -26.77 -5.39
N THR A 176 10.63 -26.94 -5.06
CA THR A 176 10.08 -28.20 -4.58
C THR A 176 8.56 -28.24 -4.76
N ALA A 177 7.99 -29.44 -4.81
CA ALA A 177 6.56 -29.67 -4.80
C ALA A 177 6.19 -30.88 -3.95
N LEU A 178 4.98 -30.82 -3.43
CA LEU A 178 4.38 -31.87 -2.63
C LEU A 178 3.01 -32.20 -3.21
N ASP A 179 2.81 -33.47 -3.58
CA ASP A 179 1.47 -34.00 -3.82
C ASP A 179 0.72 -33.95 -2.49
N ALA A 180 -0.39 -33.22 -2.46
CA ALA A 180 -1.14 -32.98 -1.24
C ALA A 180 -2.51 -33.62 -1.34
N SER A 181 -2.93 -34.27 -0.26
CA SER A 181 -4.33 -34.66 -0.10
C SER A 181 -5.22 -33.41 -0.05
N PHE A 182 -6.51 -33.56 -0.35
CA PHE A 182 -7.47 -32.45 -0.29
C PHE A 182 -7.45 -31.73 1.08
N ALA A 183 -7.31 -32.49 2.17
CA ALA A 183 -7.24 -31.94 3.52
C ALA A 183 -5.97 -31.11 3.75
N GLU A 184 -4.82 -31.58 3.26
CA GLU A 184 -3.55 -30.86 3.34
C GLU A 184 -3.56 -29.60 2.47
N SER A 185 -4.10 -29.67 1.25
CA SER A 185 -4.30 -28.51 0.39
C SER A 185 -5.21 -27.46 1.04
N LEU A 186 -6.32 -27.87 1.65
CA LEU A 186 -7.24 -26.97 2.35
C LEU A 186 -6.56 -26.29 3.53
N LEU A 187 -5.82 -27.04 4.35
CA LEU A 187 -5.08 -26.51 5.49
C LEU A 187 -4.01 -25.50 5.02
N TYR A 188 -3.26 -25.85 3.98
CA TYR A 188 -2.23 -24.99 3.40
C TYR A 188 -2.82 -23.68 2.85
N VAL A 189 -3.92 -23.77 2.10
CA VAL A 189 -4.65 -22.60 1.59
C VAL A 189 -5.15 -21.71 2.72
N LEU A 190 -5.69 -22.29 3.80
CA LEU A 190 -6.12 -21.50 4.95
C LEU A 190 -4.96 -20.68 5.51
N PHE A 191 -3.76 -21.27 5.63
CA PHE A 191 -2.59 -20.52 6.07
C PHE A 191 -2.11 -19.47 5.05
N ILE A 192 -2.20 -19.71 3.74
CA ILE A 192 -1.94 -18.69 2.71
C ILE A 192 -2.85 -17.47 2.92
N ILE A 193 -4.15 -17.71 3.08
CA ILE A 193 -5.14 -16.64 3.26
C ILE A 193 -4.89 -15.90 4.58
N VAL A 194 -4.58 -16.61 5.67
CA VAL A 194 -4.24 -15.98 6.95
C VAL A 194 -2.96 -15.14 6.84
N THR A 195 -1.93 -15.61 6.13
CA THR A 195 -0.71 -14.83 5.86
C THR A 195 -1.05 -13.55 5.10
N ALA A 196 -1.80 -13.65 4.00
CA ALA A 196 -2.17 -12.50 3.19
C ALA A 196 -3.05 -11.49 3.95
N ALA A 197 -4.03 -11.98 4.71
CA ALA A 197 -4.88 -11.15 5.56
C ALA A 197 -4.06 -10.46 6.67
N SER A 198 -3.11 -11.17 7.28
CA SER A 198 -2.23 -10.60 8.31
C SER A 198 -1.39 -9.46 7.74
N VAL A 199 -0.79 -9.63 6.56
CA VAL A 199 -0.09 -8.54 5.85
C VAL A 199 -1.01 -7.34 5.63
N TYR A 200 -2.22 -7.57 5.13
CA TYR A 200 -3.20 -6.50 4.93
C TYR A 200 -3.52 -5.74 6.21
N PHE A 201 -3.85 -6.42 7.30
CA PHE A 201 -4.21 -5.77 8.56
C PHE A 201 -3.05 -5.09 9.26
N ILE A 202 -1.81 -5.56 9.09
CA ILE A 202 -0.61 -4.85 9.59
C ILE A 202 -0.52 -3.45 8.97
N PHE A 203 -0.84 -3.32 7.68
CA PHE A 203 -0.74 -2.05 6.97
C PHE A 203 -2.01 -1.19 7.03
N SER A 204 -3.19 -1.78 7.18
CA SER A 204 -4.47 -1.06 7.23
C SER A 204 -4.88 -0.65 8.65
N SER A 205 -4.45 -1.37 9.69
CA SER A 205 -4.82 -1.06 11.08
C SER A 205 -4.13 0.19 11.60
N GLU A 206 -4.86 1.00 12.37
CA GLU A 206 -4.29 2.17 13.06
C GLU A 206 -3.78 1.82 14.46
N SER A 207 -4.32 0.75 15.08
CA SER A 207 -3.97 0.34 16.43
C SER A 207 -2.71 -0.52 16.44
N TRP A 208 -1.69 -0.10 17.20
CA TRP A 208 -0.45 -0.87 17.38
C TRP A 208 -0.71 -2.26 17.99
N ALA A 209 -1.66 -2.38 18.92
CA ALA A 209 -2.03 -3.67 19.51
C ALA A 209 -2.64 -4.63 18.47
N SER A 210 -3.46 -4.10 17.56
CA SER A 210 -4.01 -4.87 16.43
C SER A 210 -2.88 -5.31 15.48
N LYS A 211 -1.94 -4.42 15.14
CA LYS A 211 -0.77 -4.78 14.33
C LYS A 211 0.06 -5.90 14.95
N LEU A 212 0.27 -5.87 16.26
CA LEU A 212 1.03 -6.90 16.98
C LEU A 212 0.36 -8.28 16.85
N ILE A 213 -0.96 -8.36 17.01
CA ILE A 213 -1.72 -9.61 16.82
C ILE A 213 -1.48 -10.16 15.41
N PHE A 214 -1.59 -9.31 14.39
CA PHE A 214 -1.38 -9.76 13.01
C PHE A 214 0.08 -10.08 12.67
N ILE A 215 1.07 -9.46 13.32
CA ILE A 215 2.48 -9.87 13.20
C ILE A 215 2.67 -11.29 13.75
N VAL A 216 2.07 -11.59 14.90
CA VAL A 216 2.14 -12.93 15.49
C VAL A 216 1.49 -13.96 14.55
N LEU A 217 0.29 -13.67 14.03
CA LEU A 217 -0.40 -14.53 13.06
C LEU A 217 0.40 -14.69 11.76
N LEU A 218 1.07 -13.63 11.29
CA LEU A 218 1.90 -13.67 10.09
C LEU A 218 3.08 -14.63 10.26
N ILE A 219 3.81 -14.53 11.37
CA ILE A 219 4.98 -15.39 11.61
C ILE A 219 4.54 -16.86 11.80
N TYR A 220 3.46 -17.09 12.56
CA TYR A 220 2.95 -18.45 12.74
C TYR A 220 2.46 -19.08 11.43
N SER A 221 1.67 -18.34 10.64
CA SER A 221 1.18 -18.83 9.35
C SER A 221 2.32 -19.07 8.34
N ALA A 222 3.30 -18.17 8.25
CA ALA A 222 4.49 -18.38 7.43
C ALA A 222 5.28 -19.63 7.88
N GLY A 223 5.43 -19.85 9.19
CA GLY A 223 6.04 -21.06 9.72
C GLY A 223 5.30 -22.33 9.30
N ARG A 224 3.96 -22.32 9.34
CA ARG A 224 3.12 -23.43 8.86
C ARG A 224 3.22 -23.68 7.36
N LEU A 225 3.40 -22.63 6.54
CA LEU A 225 3.58 -22.77 5.09
C LEU A 225 4.95 -23.33 4.72
N LEU A 226 5.97 -23.09 5.54
CA LEU A 226 7.34 -23.55 5.29
C LEU A 226 7.63 -24.92 5.93
N TYR A 227 6.93 -25.28 7.00
CA TYR A 227 7.13 -26.53 7.74
C TYR A 227 7.13 -27.80 6.88
N PRO A 228 6.20 -28.00 5.92
CA PRO A 228 6.17 -29.22 5.10
C PRO A 228 7.41 -29.45 4.24
N PHE A 229 8.23 -28.42 4.04
CA PHE A 229 9.36 -28.45 3.12
C PHE A 229 10.73 -28.45 3.84
N ASP A 230 10.74 -28.34 5.17
CA ASP A 230 11.94 -28.30 6.03
C ASP A 230 13.08 -27.38 5.52
N ILE A 231 12.72 -26.25 4.88
CA ILE A 231 13.69 -25.33 4.24
C ILE A 231 14.56 -24.60 5.28
N LEU A 232 14.14 -24.56 6.55
CA LEU A 232 14.77 -23.76 7.61
C LEU A 232 15.44 -24.62 8.70
N ASN A 233 15.85 -25.86 8.41
CA ASN A 233 16.59 -26.74 9.33
C ASN A 233 15.98 -26.79 10.75
N GLY A 234 14.70 -27.17 10.87
CA GLY A 234 14.00 -27.27 12.17
C GLY A 234 13.53 -25.95 12.81
N LEU A 235 13.88 -24.79 12.25
CA LEU A 235 13.34 -23.51 12.73
C LEU A 235 11.84 -23.36 12.45
N SER A 236 11.35 -23.91 11.33
CA SER A 236 9.92 -24.00 11.02
C SER A 236 9.17 -24.84 12.05
N GLU A 237 9.76 -25.96 12.51
CA GLU A 237 9.21 -26.82 13.56
C GLU A 237 9.10 -26.06 14.89
N PHE A 238 10.18 -25.36 15.28
CA PHE A 238 10.16 -24.51 16.48
C PHE A 238 9.05 -23.45 16.41
N ILE A 239 8.89 -22.78 15.28
CA ILE A 239 7.83 -21.77 15.10
C ILE A 239 6.46 -22.43 15.28
N VAL A 240 6.23 -23.57 14.64
CA VAL A 240 4.94 -24.26 14.70
C VAL A 240 4.61 -24.74 16.12
N GLN A 241 5.61 -25.21 16.88
CA GLN A 241 5.40 -25.74 18.23
C GLN A 241 5.26 -24.65 19.30
N TYR A 242 6.08 -23.60 19.26
CA TYR A 242 6.23 -22.69 20.41
C TYR A 242 5.79 -21.25 20.12
N PHE A 243 5.74 -20.81 18.86
CA PHE A 243 5.56 -19.40 18.55
C PHE A 243 4.18 -18.86 18.94
N MET A 244 3.13 -19.68 18.86
CA MET A 244 1.80 -19.28 19.32
C MET A 244 1.77 -18.97 20.81
N PHE A 245 2.47 -19.76 21.64
CA PHE A 245 2.55 -19.50 23.08
C PHE A 245 3.32 -18.22 23.38
N ILE A 246 4.48 -18.03 22.73
CA ILE A 246 5.28 -16.80 22.86
C ILE A 246 4.47 -15.58 22.40
N GLY A 247 3.79 -15.71 21.26
CA GLY A 247 2.93 -14.67 20.69
C GLY A 247 1.77 -14.30 21.60
N LEU A 248 1.13 -15.28 22.24
CA LEU A 248 0.03 -15.05 23.17
C LEU A 248 0.50 -14.28 24.41
N ILE A 249 1.67 -14.60 24.96
CA ILE A 249 2.30 -13.83 26.05
C ILE A 249 2.56 -12.39 25.61
N LEU A 250 3.14 -12.18 24.43
CA LEU A 250 3.41 -10.85 23.88
C LEU A 250 2.13 -10.03 23.67
N ILE A 251 1.05 -10.65 23.18
CA ILE A 251 -0.25 -10.01 23.01
C ILE A 251 -0.82 -9.59 24.38
N ILE A 252 -0.78 -10.47 25.39
CA ILE A 252 -1.26 -10.16 26.74
C ILE A 252 -0.49 -8.97 27.33
N ILE A 253 0.84 -8.98 27.25
CA ILE A 253 1.69 -7.89 27.73
C ILE A 253 1.35 -6.58 26.99
N GLY A 254 1.21 -6.64 25.66
CA GLY A 254 0.86 -5.47 24.85
C GLY A 254 -0.49 -4.88 25.21
N GLN A 255 -1.50 -5.72 25.45
CA GLN A 255 -2.83 -5.26 25.89
C GLN A 255 -2.81 -4.69 27.31
N TYR A 256 -2.03 -5.28 28.21
CA TYR A 256 -1.86 -4.77 29.59
C TYR A 256 -1.19 -3.38 29.62
N ILE A 257 -0.16 -3.16 28.81
CA ILE A 257 0.49 -1.85 28.69
C ILE A 257 -0.53 -0.82 28.17
N ARG A 258 -1.31 -1.19 27.14
CA ARG A 258 -2.34 -0.32 26.57
C ARG A 258 -3.42 0.06 27.58
N SER A 259 -3.94 -0.90 28.34
CA SER A 259 -4.98 -0.62 29.35
C SER A 259 -4.47 0.28 30.46
N LYS A 260 -3.20 0.12 30.87
CA LYS A 260 -2.56 0.98 31.87
C LYS A 260 -2.33 2.41 31.38
N GLN A 261 -2.03 2.61 30.10
CA GLN A 261 -1.89 3.94 29.50
C GLN A 261 -3.24 4.64 29.38
N ALA A 262 -4.28 3.94 28.92
CA ALA A 262 -5.64 4.48 28.83
C ALA A 262 -6.19 4.95 30.18
N ASN A 263 -5.91 4.22 31.27
CA ASN A 263 -6.31 4.60 32.63
C ASN A 263 -5.50 5.75 33.24
N LYS A 264 -4.36 6.13 32.65
CA LYS A 264 -3.57 7.29 33.10
C LYS A 264 -3.98 8.60 32.41
N GLU A 265 -4.67 8.50 31.29
CA GLU A 265 -5.15 9.63 30.49
C GLU A 265 -6.62 9.98 30.77
N SER A 266 -7.31 9.21 31.62
CA SER A 266 -8.65 9.51 32.16
C SER A 266 -8.57 10.11 33.56
#